data_AF-A0A062UDN3-F1
#
_entry.id   AF-A0A062UDN3-F1
#
_cell.length_a   1.000
_cell.length_b   1.000
_cell.length_c   1.000
_cell.angle_alpha   90.00
_cell.angle_beta   90.00
_cell.angle_gamma   90.00
#
_symmetry.space_group_name_H-M   'P 1'
#
loop_
_entity.id
_entity.type
_entity.pdbx_description
1 polymer ?
#
loop_
_entity_poly.entity_id
_entity_poly.type
_entity_poly.pdbx_seq_one_letter_code
_entity_poly.pdbx_strand_id
1 'polypeptide(L)'
;MRNICLSILCAGLLAACDVPEKTLSITVPACRPPSVEQGILSIGDVSFDPGQVEAEAIEDALGRPALSIRLDTAGAEKLAVLTRDNIGQTLPLRVGDEVLMSPIVTEVISGGMLQVAGDFDKAELETLALRLSPPCDQDAG
;
A
#
# COMPACT_ATOMS: atom_id res chain seq x y z
N MET A 1 -14.84 -77.63 -10.92
CA MET A 1 -14.12 -77.38 -9.65
C MET A 1 -14.20 -75.90 -9.35
N ARG A 2 -14.88 -75.54 -8.25
CA ARG A 2 -14.99 -74.17 -7.73
C ARG A 2 -13.63 -73.73 -7.22
N ASN A 3 -13.14 -72.56 -7.64
CA ASN A 3 -12.24 -71.74 -6.83
C ASN A 3 -12.57 -70.26 -7.04
N ILE A 4 -12.85 -69.62 -5.91
CA ILE A 4 -13.32 -68.26 -5.71
C ILE A 4 -12.11 -67.38 -5.39
N CYS A 5 -11.96 -66.23 -6.05
CA CYS A 5 -11.14 -65.10 -5.61
C CYS A 5 -11.80 -63.84 -6.19
N LEU A 6 -12.76 -63.27 -5.45
CA LEU A 6 -12.58 -62.18 -4.48
C LEU A 6 -12.38 -60.83 -5.17
N SER A 7 -13.48 -60.09 -5.17
CA SER A 7 -13.66 -58.70 -5.56
C SER A 7 -12.58 -57.79 -4.97
N ILE A 8 -11.84 -57.09 -5.83
CA ILE A 8 -11.12 -55.88 -5.45
C ILE A 8 -11.69 -54.75 -6.30
N LEU A 9 -12.28 -53.77 -5.61
CA LEU A 9 -12.82 -52.55 -6.18
C LEU A 9 -11.76 -51.88 -7.05
N CYS A 10 -12.10 -51.65 -8.31
CA CYS A 10 -11.42 -50.67 -9.15
C CYS A 10 -11.84 -49.28 -8.63
N ALA A 11 -11.13 -48.78 -7.61
CA ALA A 11 -11.28 -47.42 -7.14
C ALA A 11 -10.71 -46.49 -8.22
N GLY A 12 -11.59 -45.63 -8.72
CA GLY A 12 -11.33 -44.71 -9.81
C GLY A 12 -10.18 -43.75 -9.54
N LEU A 13 -9.44 -43.54 -10.62
CA LEU A 13 -8.75 -42.32 -11.03
C LEU A 13 -9.09 -41.07 -10.21
N LEU A 14 -8.15 -40.63 -9.38
CA LEU A 14 -7.88 -39.21 -9.16
C LEU A 14 -6.37 -39.05 -8.96
N ALA A 15 -5.70 -38.69 -10.04
CA ALA A 15 -4.49 -37.88 -9.94
C ALA A 15 -4.91 -36.54 -9.34
N ALA A 16 -4.94 -36.47 -8.01
CA ALA A 16 -5.07 -35.20 -7.32
C ALA A 16 -3.73 -34.49 -7.44
N CYS A 17 -3.80 -33.30 -8.03
CA CYS A 17 -2.69 -32.43 -8.39
C CYS A 17 -1.66 -32.29 -7.27
N ASP A 18 -0.39 -32.41 -7.67
CA ASP A 18 0.71 -31.73 -7.00
C ASP A 18 0.45 -30.22 -7.13
N VAL A 19 0.11 -29.56 -6.02
CA VAL A 19 0.10 -28.10 -5.95
C VAL A 19 1.23 -27.71 -5.00
N PRO A 20 2.43 -27.36 -5.51
CA PRO A 20 3.47 -26.80 -4.68
C PRO A 20 3.13 -25.32 -4.44
N GLU A 21 2.19 -25.03 -3.54
CA GLU A 21 1.96 -23.65 -3.08
C GLU A 21 3.01 -23.30 -2.04
N LYS A 22 4.24 -23.07 -2.49
CA LYS A 22 5.17 -22.25 -1.74
C LYS A 22 4.84 -20.78 -1.99
N THR A 23 3.62 -20.40 -1.66
CA THR A 23 3.21 -19.01 -1.56
C THR A 23 3.77 -18.51 -0.24
N LEU A 24 5.01 -18.02 -0.28
CA LEU A 24 5.51 -17.09 0.72
C LEU A 24 4.65 -15.82 0.60
N SER A 25 3.48 -15.84 1.23
CA SER A 25 2.71 -14.64 1.49
C SER A 25 3.47 -13.88 2.56
N ILE A 26 4.44 -13.08 2.14
CA ILE A 26 5.01 -12.06 3.01
C ILE A 26 3.94 -10.99 3.09
N THR A 27 3.07 -11.14 4.09
CA THR A 27 2.18 -10.08 4.52
C THR A 27 3.06 -8.88 4.87
N VAL A 28 2.95 -7.82 4.07
CA VAL A 28 3.48 -6.49 4.42
C VAL A 28 2.95 -6.17 5.81
N PRO A 29 3.81 -5.75 6.77
CA PRO A 29 3.33 -5.46 8.11
C PRO A 29 2.29 -4.34 8.01
N ALA A 30 1.12 -4.54 8.62
CA ALA A 30 0.02 -3.57 8.65
C ALA A 30 0.39 -2.26 9.38
N CYS A 31 1.60 -2.19 9.95
CA CYS A 31 2.10 -1.13 10.79
C CYS A 31 3.62 -1.00 10.62
N ARG A 32 4.16 0.15 11.03
CA ARG A 32 5.58 0.48 11.05
C ARG A 32 6.26 -0.14 12.29
N PRO A 33 7.31 -0.98 12.13
CA PRO A 33 8.09 -1.46 13.26
C PRO A 33 8.93 -0.34 13.90
N PRO A 34 9.30 -0.45 15.19
CA PRO A 34 10.03 0.60 15.91
C PRO A 34 11.43 0.88 15.34
N SER A 35 12.00 -0.04 14.56
CA SER A 35 13.30 0.12 13.89
C SER A 35 13.28 1.00 12.65
N VAL A 36 12.09 1.34 12.12
CA VAL A 36 11.91 2.20 10.94
C VAL A 36 11.50 3.58 11.42
N GLU A 37 12.12 4.65 10.93
CA GLU A 37 11.72 6.02 11.29
C GLU A 37 10.28 6.34 10.85
N GLN A 38 9.49 6.99 11.72
CA GLN A 38 8.13 7.42 11.36
C GLN A 38 8.20 8.61 10.40
N GLY A 39 7.66 8.42 9.21
CA GLY A 39 7.40 9.49 8.26
C GLY A 39 6.04 10.15 8.54
N ILE A 40 6.01 11.48 8.47
CA ILE A 40 4.76 12.26 8.44
C ILE A 40 4.55 12.74 7.00
N LEU A 41 3.44 12.33 6.39
CA LEU A 41 3.05 12.85 5.08
C LEU A 41 2.68 14.32 5.24
N SER A 42 3.27 15.19 4.41
CA SER A 42 2.81 16.56 4.26
C SER A 42 2.71 16.98 2.79
N ILE A 43 1.75 17.84 2.49
CA ILE A 43 1.57 18.46 1.18
C ILE A 43 1.46 19.97 1.40
N GLY A 44 2.42 20.73 0.88
CA GLY A 44 2.57 22.14 1.22
C GLY A 44 2.86 22.30 2.72
N ASP A 45 1.96 22.99 3.42
CA ASP A 45 2.04 23.25 4.86
C ASP A 45 1.05 22.39 5.68
N VAL A 46 0.35 21.45 5.04
CA VAL A 46 -0.61 20.56 5.71
C VAL A 46 0.01 19.18 5.93
N SER A 47 -0.03 18.73 7.17
CA SER A 47 0.42 17.39 7.58
C SER A 47 -0.76 16.46 7.87
N PHE A 48 -0.55 15.17 7.63
CA PHE A 48 -1.50 14.10 7.87
C PHE A 48 -0.96 13.19 8.96
N ASP A 49 -1.78 12.89 9.97
CA ASP A 49 -1.35 12.00 11.05
C ASP A 49 -1.18 10.57 10.49
N PRO A 50 -0.24 9.75 10.99
CA PRO A 50 -0.01 8.40 10.46
C PRO A 50 -1.26 7.52 10.46
N GLY A 51 -2.16 7.70 11.43
CA GLY A 51 -3.44 6.97 11.47
C GLY A 51 -4.44 7.39 10.39
N GLN A 52 -4.19 8.50 9.68
CA GLN A 52 -5.01 8.96 8.56
C GLN A 52 -4.48 8.46 7.21
N VAL A 53 -3.32 7.80 7.16
CA VAL A 53 -2.60 7.49 5.93
C VAL A 53 -2.42 5.98 5.78
N GLU A 54 -2.93 5.44 4.69
CA GLU A 54 -2.60 4.11 4.19
C GLU A 54 -1.73 4.28 2.94
N ALA A 55 -0.58 3.62 2.90
CA ALA A 55 0.35 3.70 1.78
C ALA A 55 0.77 2.30 1.33
N GLU A 56 0.82 2.10 0.01
CA GLU A 56 1.19 0.80 -0.59
C GLU A 56 2.01 1.03 -1.86
N ALA A 57 3.10 0.28 -2.00
CA ALA A 57 3.84 0.21 -3.26
C ALA A 57 3.07 -0.67 -4.26
N ILE A 58 2.70 -0.08 -5.38
CA ILE A 58 1.91 -0.70 -6.46
C ILE A 58 2.64 -0.57 -7.80
N GLU A 59 2.08 -1.17 -8.83
CA GLU A 59 2.39 -0.84 -10.23
C GLU A 59 1.30 0.10 -10.76
N ASP A 60 1.70 1.16 -11.45
CA ASP A 60 0.78 2.05 -12.16
C ASP A 60 0.17 1.37 -13.40
N ALA A 61 -0.73 2.08 -14.09
CA ALA A 61 -1.38 1.55 -15.30
C ALA A 61 -0.41 1.19 -16.44
N LEU A 62 0.84 1.66 -16.38
CA LEU A 62 1.90 1.40 -17.34
C LEU A 62 2.90 0.33 -16.84
N GLY A 63 2.65 -0.29 -15.69
CA GLY A 63 3.54 -1.29 -15.08
C GLY A 63 4.77 -0.69 -14.42
N ARG A 64 4.76 0.60 -14.07
CA ARG A 64 5.87 1.27 -13.39
C ARG A 64 5.63 1.32 -11.88
N PRO A 65 6.68 1.21 -11.04
CA PRO A 65 6.52 1.37 -9.61
C PRO A 65 5.89 2.72 -9.24
N ALA A 66 4.92 2.69 -8.33
CA ALA A 66 4.27 3.86 -7.79
C ALA A 66 3.83 3.63 -6.34
N LEU A 67 3.66 4.69 -5.56
CA LEU A 67 3.09 4.65 -4.23
C LEU A 67 1.63 5.08 -4.29
N SER A 68 0.73 4.17 -3.95
CA SER A 68 -0.68 4.48 -3.71
C SER A 68 -0.81 5.03 -2.29
N ILE A 69 -1.48 6.17 -2.14
CA ILE A 69 -1.78 6.78 -0.85
C ILE A 69 -3.30 6.94 -0.74
N ARG A 70 -3.87 6.42 0.35
CA ARG A 70 -5.26 6.62 0.72
C ARG A 70 -5.33 7.33 2.07
N LEU A 71 -6.10 8.40 2.10
CA LEU A 71 -6.44 9.13 3.30
C LEU A 71 -7.80 8.67 3.83
N ASP A 72 -7.94 8.69 5.16
CA ASP A 72 -9.25 8.56 5.79
C ASP A 72 -10.16 9.77 5.47
N THR A 73 -11.40 9.74 5.95
CA THR A 73 -12.38 10.83 5.70
C THR A 73 -11.85 12.20 6.15
N ALA A 74 -11.24 12.29 7.32
CA ALA A 74 -10.77 13.56 7.87
C ALA A 74 -9.55 14.08 7.07
N GLY A 75 -8.64 13.21 6.64
CA GLY A 75 -7.52 13.54 5.77
C GLY A 75 -7.99 13.94 4.37
N ALA A 76 -8.98 13.25 3.81
CA ALA A 76 -9.59 13.59 2.52
C ALA A 76 -10.20 15.00 2.53
N GLU A 77 -10.89 15.38 3.61
CA GLU A 77 -11.43 16.73 3.78
C GLU A 77 -10.33 17.80 3.85
N LYS A 78 -9.27 17.56 4.64
CA LYS A 78 -8.09 18.45 4.72
C LYS A 78 -7.46 18.63 3.33
N LEU A 79 -7.26 17.54 2.59
CA LEU A 79 -6.71 17.55 1.24
C LEU A 79 -7.60 18.31 0.24
N ALA A 80 -8.92 18.14 0.34
CA ALA A 80 -9.87 18.83 -0.52
C ALA A 80 -9.85 20.35 -0.31
N VAL A 81 -9.71 20.81 0.93
CA VAL A 81 -9.54 22.23 1.26
C VAL A 81 -8.21 22.74 0.71
N LEU A 82 -7.10 22.06 1.02
CA LEU A 82 -5.77 22.43 0.56
C LEU A 82 -5.72 22.58 -0.97
N THR A 83 -6.20 21.59 -1.70
CA THR A 83 -6.11 21.57 -3.17
C THR A 83 -7.01 22.62 -3.82
N ARG A 84 -8.20 22.88 -3.26
CA ARG A 84 -9.08 23.96 -3.71
C ARG A 84 -8.42 25.33 -3.63
N ASP A 85 -7.70 25.60 -2.54
CA ASP A 85 -7.11 26.90 -2.29
C ASP A 85 -5.78 27.10 -3.05
N ASN A 86 -5.24 26.03 -3.64
CA ASN A 86 -3.92 26.01 -4.28
C ASN A 86 -3.95 25.57 -5.75
N ILE A 87 -5.10 25.64 -6.43
CA ILE A 87 -5.17 25.33 -7.87
C ILE A 87 -4.19 26.20 -8.66
N GLY A 88 -3.38 25.56 -9.50
CA GLY A 88 -2.32 26.17 -10.30
C GLY A 88 -1.01 26.38 -9.55
N GLN A 89 -0.96 26.09 -8.24
CA GLN A 89 0.26 26.22 -7.44
C GLN A 89 1.02 24.89 -7.37
N THR A 90 2.33 25.01 -7.17
CA THR A 90 3.21 23.86 -6.92
C THR A 90 3.26 23.60 -5.42
N LEU A 91 2.87 22.41 -4.98
CA LEU A 91 2.94 22.03 -3.58
C LEU A 91 3.95 20.90 -3.37
N PRO A 92 4.96 21.09 -2.49
CA PRO A 92 5.88 20.02 -2.15
C PRO A 92 5.16 18.92 -1.37
N LEU A 93 5.31 17.68 -1.82
CA LEU A 93 4.92 16.47 -1.11
C LEU A 93 6.15 15.94 -0.37
N ARG A 94 6.03 15.78 0.95
CA ARG A 94 7.13 15.36 1.83
C ARG A 94 6.75 14.20 2.72
N VAL A 95 7.77 13.48 3.16
CA VAL A 95 7.70 12.48 4.24
C VAL A 95 8.72 12.87 5.30
N GLY A 96 8.25 13.43 6.41
CA GLY A 96 9.11 14.16 7.34
C GLY A 96 9.70 15.41 6.67
N ASP A 97 11.03 15.58 6.75
CA ASP A 97 11.74 16.71 6.12
C ASP A 97 12.13 16.44 4.65
N GLU A 98 11.91 15.23 4.17
CA GLU A 98 12.32 14.80 2.83
C GLU A 98 11.27 15.18 1.79
N VAL A 99 11.65 16.00 0.80
CA VAL A 99 10.80 16.31 -0.36
C VAL A 99 10.87 15.19 -1.37
N LEU A 100 9.77 14.47 -1.57
CA LEU A 100 9.68 13.41 -2.58
C LEU A 100 9.46 14.00 -3.98
N MET A 101 8.52 14.94 -4.09
CA MET A 101 8.20 15.61 -5.36
C MET A 101 7.44 16.92 -5.10
N SER A 102 7.29 17.74 -6.14
CA SER A 102 6.55 19.01 -6.07
C SER A 102 5.59 19.15 -7.26
N PRO A 103 4.43 18.46 -7.25
CA PRO A 103 3.45 18.52 -8.33
C PRO A 103 2.69 19.86 -8.35
N ILE A 104 2.13 20.18 -9.52
CA ILE A 104 1.18 21.27 -9.69
C ILE A 104 -0.21 20.75 -9.37
N VAL A 105 -0.96 21.47 -8.53
CA VAL A 105 -2.36 21.14 -8.23
C VAL A 105 -3.24 21.59 -9.40
N THR A 106 -3.88 20.66 -10.08
CA THR A 106 -4.71 20.95 -11.26
C THR A 106 -6.21 20.92 -10.98
N GLU A 107 -6.62 20.28 -9.89
CA GLU A 107 -8.02 20.14 -9.50
C GLU A 107 -8.17 19.90 -7.99
N VAL A 108 -9.41 19.97 -7.52
CA VAL A 108 -9.75 19.63 -6.13
C VAL A 108 -9.70 18.11 -5.96
N ILE A 109 -8.92 17.62 -5.00
CA ILE A 109 -8.82 16.19 -4.68
C ILE A 109 -9.70 15.90 -3.46
N SER A 110 -10.96 15.55 -3.70
CA SER A 110 -11.93 15.24 -2.63
C SER A 110 -12.03 13.76 -2.24
N GLY A 111 -11.43 12.87 -3.05
CA GLY A 111 -11.52 11.42 -2.83
C GLY A 111 -10.53 10.85 -1.83
N GLY A 112 -9.61 11.68 -1.30
CA GLY A 112 -8.56 11.24 -0.38
C GLY A 112 -7.56 10.26 -0.97
N MET A 113 -7.53 10.05 -2.28
CA MET A 113 -6.61 9.12 -2.94
C MET A 113 -5.61 9.88 -3.79
N LEU A 114 -4.33 9.52 -3.67
CA LEU A 114 -3.25 10.04 -4.49
C LEU A 114 -2.35 8.90 -4.97
N GLN A 115 -1.63 9.16 -6.05
CA GLN A 115 -0.55 8.29 -6.51
C GLN A 115 0.73 9.13 -6.65
N VAL A 116 1.82 8.63 -6.08
CA VAL A 116 3.16 9.20 -6.24
C VAL A 116 3.93 8.29 -7.19
N ALA A 117 4.32 8.82 -8.34
CA ALA A 117 5.08 8.11 -9.36
C ALA A 117 6.25 8.99 -9.83
N GLY A 118 7.30 8.36 -10.35
CA GLY A 118 8.53 9.04 -10.74
C GLY A 118 9.66 8.06 -10.96
N ASP A 119 10.89 8.51 -10.69
CA ASP A 119 12.11 7.71 -10.82
C ASP A 119 12.39 6.87 -9.56
N PHE A 120 11.36 6.22 -9.02
CA PHE A 120 11.45 5.36 -7.84
C PHE A 120 11.60 3.90 -8.24
N ASP A 121 12.40 3.14 -7.49
CA ASP A 121 12.33 1.69 -7.55
C ASP A 121 11.30 1.14 -6.56
N LYS A 122 10.94 -0.14 -6.72
CA LYS A 122 9.92 -0.78 -5.88
C LYS A 122 10.35 -0.85 -4.40
N ALA A 123 11.62 -1.09 -4.11
CA ALA A 123 12.11 -1.25 -2.74
C ALA A 123 12.11 0.09 -1.98
N GLU A 124 12.40 1.19 -2.69
CA GLU A 124 12.27 2.54 -2.17
C GLU A 124 10.82 2.86 -1.79
N LEU A 125 9.87 2.51 -2.65
CA LEU A 125 8.44 2.73 -2.39
C LEU A 125 7.92 1.85 -1.25
N GLU A 126 8.36 0.60 -1.15
CA GLU A 126 8.06 -0.28 0.00
C GLU A 126 8.58 0.34 1.30
N THR A 127 9.78 0.91 1.28
CA THR A 127 10.34 1.61 2.44
C THR A 127 9.54 2.86 2.80
N LEU A 128 9.11 3.64 1.81
CA LEU A 128 8.25 4.81 2.01
C LEU A 128 6.88 4.42 2.58
N ALA A 129 6.25 3.37 2.06
CA ALA A 129 5.00 2.83 2.56
C ALA A 129 5.11 2.41 4.04
N LEU A 130 6.20 1.74 4.41
CA LEU A 130 6.48 1.36 5.79
C LEU A 130 6.69 2.57 6.71
N ARG A 131 7.41 3.60 6.26
CA ARG A 131 7.61 4.84 7.03
C ARG A 131 6.29 5.58 7.29
N LEU A 132 5.37 5.54 6.34
CA LEU A 132 4.06 6.21 6.43
C LEU A 132 3.02 5.43 7.24
N SER A 133 3.25 4.13 7.43
CA SER A 133 2.35 3.27 8.18
C SER A 133 2.24 3.70 9.65
N PRO A 134 1.11 3.45 10.32
CA PRO A 134 0.95 3.71 11.75
C PRO A 134 1.89 2.82 12.58
N PRO A 135 2.32 3.22 13.79
CA PRO A 135 3.27 2.46 14.61
C PRO A 135 2.74 1.07 15.02
N CYS A 136 3.64 0.07 15.09
CA CYS A 136 3.36 -1.30 15.54
C CYS A 136 3.35 -1.43 17.07
N ASP A 137 2.45 -0.75 17.73
CA ASP A 137 2.15 -0.88 19.17
C ASP A 137 0.83 -0.18 19.47
N GLN A 138 0.21 -0.51 20.59
CA GLN A 138 -1.03 0.13 21.03
C GLN A 138 -0.77 1.51 21.67
N ASP A 139 0.18 2.28 21.15
CA ASP A 139 0.32 3.70 21.50
C ASP A 139 -0.74 4.57 20.78
N ALA A 140 -1.72 3.93 20.12
CA ALA A 140 -3.02 4.52 19.83
C ALA A 140 -3.93 4.44 21.08
N GLY A 141 -3.54 5.10 22.18
CA GLY A 141 -4.35 5.17 23.41
C GLY A 141 -3.63 5.70 24.64
#